data_AF-A0A9W9W2K3-F1
#
_entry.id   AF-A0A9W9W2K3-F1
#
_cell.length_a   1.000
_cell.length_b   1.000
_cell.length_c   1.000
_cell.angle_alpha   90.00
_cell.angle_beta   90.00
_cell.angle_gamma   90.00
#
_symmetry.space_group_name_H-M   'P 1'
#
loop_
_entity.id
_entity.type
_entity.pdbx_description
1 polymer ?
#
loop_
_entity_poly.entity_id
_entity_poly.type
_entity_poly.pdbx_seq_one_letter_code
_entity_poly.pdbx_strand_id
1 'polypeptide(L)'
;MIGATRRWFQRNRKGLAIGAGVLGAGYLAGQYLLSKISEARERMSSDRIAKENLRRRFEQNQTDCTYTVLALLPTATENVIEALPVEELTKELQKKRAERLARISAGEGTGSDMSSVAPSLPEDDRKSLSSFQSEGFVHASQVGESAESEEQPRVKRNKTQLWNEVKITSITRSFTLIYTLSLLTIFTRIQLNLLGRRNYLSSVISLATPSADSPISLEDHDDDVTQTLGDDFETNRRYLAFSWWLLHRGWQELMERVHPAVEEVFGPLNPREDISLSKLSELTLQIRKKVEGNTEDERRSKKWLSCLLPPTEEEETVLRESGVEGVADPSSSQTASKLRHLLDETADLIDSPSFSFVLTLLNNEGFSTLVDQKCANEAFKTSATVPETAPQSFDSIATVIPPASERKTKLANLLAVMARQAHVIGNGSHQPNEYLGPMEQNVRELEAFSAVIYSSNFDLELLGANRKDVPTEAGDSPSVNLESSTFAPVMVDKEIDTEEISQSAPVLVEKEEAEEEVISPAAQEQTQEVGVEAGVEVGADSAFERAWGKATDDEPATKTETEV
;
A
#
# COMPACT_ATOMS: atom_id res chain seq x y z
N MET A 1 82.54 19.73 -29.83
CA MET A 1 81.25 19.11 -30.19
C MET A 1 80.08 20.11 -30.17
N ILE A 2 79.95 21.00 -29.17
CA ILE A 2 78.82 21.96 -29.00
C ILE A 2 78.53 22.86 -30.23
N GLY A 3 79.55 23.24 -31.02
CA GLY A 3 79.37 24.07 -32.24
C GLY A 3 78.77 23.35 -33.46
N ALA A 4 78.62 22.02 -33.42
CA ALA A 4 77.97 21.24 -34.48
C ALA A 4 76.47 21.11 -34.21
N THR A 5 76.08 20.76 -32.97
CA THR A 5 74.68 20.66 -32.54
C THR A 5 73.94 21.99 -32.69
N ARG A 6 74.57 23.13 -32.34
CA ARG A 6 73.98 24.47 -32.52
C ARG A 6 73.64 24.81 -33.98
N ARG A 7 74.49 24.43 -34.94
CA ARG A 7 74.24 24.66 -36.38
C ARG A 7 73.20 23.70 -36.95
N TRP A 8 73.19 22.45 -36.52
CA TRP A 8 72.15 21.48 -36.88
C TRP A 8 70.77 21.93 -36.38
N PHE A 9 70.67 22.34 -35.11
CA PHE A 9 69.44 22.85 -34.51
C PHE A 9 68.93 24.09 -35.27
N GLN A 10 69.80 25.07 -35.56
CA GLN A 10 69.43 26.24 -36.35
C GLN A 10 68.90 25.90 -37.75
N ARG A 11 69.46 24.88 -38.41
CA ARG A 11 69.05 24.44 -39.75
C ARG A 11 67.72 23.67 -39.74
N ASN A 12 67.40 22.96 -38.66
CA ASN A 12 66.16 22.18 -38.54
C ASN A 12 65.05 22.84 -37.68
N ARG A 13 65.24 24.11 -37.28
CA ARG A 13 64.32 24.86 -36.39
C ARG A 13 62.83 24.79 -36.78
N LYS A 14 62.52 24.88 -38.08
CA LYS A 14 61.13 24.81 -38.56
C LYS A 14 60.52 23.41 -38.37
N GLY A 15 61.26 22.35 -38.69
CA GLY A 15 60.80 20.97 -38.48
C GLY A 15 60.63 20.61 -37.01
N LEU A 16 61.54 21.09 -36.15
CA LEU A 16 61.42 20.90 -34.70
C LEU A 16 60.24 21.67 -34.09
N ALA A 17 59.96 22.90 -34.55
CA ALA A 17 58.81 23.67 -34.10
C ALA A 17 57.48 23.03 -34.53
N ILE A 18 57.38 22.53 -35.77
CA ILE A 18 56.20 21.80 -36.25
C ILE A 18 56.02 20.50 -35.46
N GLY A 19 57.08 19.72 -35.24
CA GLY A 19 57.02 18.49 -34.44
C GLY A 19 56.60 18.74 -33.00
N ALA A 20 57.13 19.78 -32.35
CA ALA A 20 56.73 20.18 -31.01
C ALA A 20 55.27 20.65 -30.95
N GLY A 21 54.80 21.41 -31.95
CA GLY A 21 53.41 21.85 -32.07
C GLY A 21 52.43 20.68 -32.24
N VAL A 22 52.75 19.70 -33.09
CA VAL A 22 51.92 18.50 -33.29
C VAL A 22 51.90 17.63 -32.03
N LEU A 23 53.03 17.45 -31.35
CA LEU A 23 53.10 16.71 -30.08
C LEU A 23 52.31 17.42 -28.96
N GLY A 24 52.43 18.75 -28.84
CA GLY A 24 51.68 19.54 -27.87
C GLY A 24 50.18 19.53 -28.13
N ALA A 25 49.76 19.69 -29.39
CA ALA A 25 48.35 19.60 -29.77
C ALA A 25 47.78 18.18 -29.53
N GLY A 26 48.54 17.13 -29.84
CA GLY A 26 48.15 15.75 -29.56
C GLY A 26 48.03 15.46 -28.05
N TYR A 27 48.93 16.02 -27.23
CA TYR A 27 48.86 15.92 -25.78
C TYR A 27 47.60 16.61 -25.21
N LEU A 28 47.35 17.86 -25.61
CA LEU A 28 46.16 18.60 -25.16
C LEU A 28 44.85 17.94 -25.62
N ALA A 29 44.78 17.46 -26.86
CA ALA A 29 43.62 16.72 -27.36
C ALA A 29 43.41 15.39 -26.60
N GLY A 30 44.49 14.65 -26.30
CA GLY A 30 44.43 13.43 -25.50
C GLY A 30 43.98 13.68 -24.06
N GLN A 31 44.51 14.73 -23.43
CA GLN A 31 44.12 15.14 -22.07
C GLN A 31 42.64 15.56 -22.02
N TYR A 32 42.16 16.33 -23.01
CA TYR A 32 40.75 16.70 -23.12
C TYR A 32 39.86 15.46 -23.29
N LEU A 33 40.25 14.50 -24.15
CA LEU A 33 39.47 13.29 -24.37
C LEU A 33 39.39 12.42 -23.11
N LEU A 34 40.51 12.24 -22.40
CA LEU A 34 40.55 11.51 -21.13
C LEU A 34 39.71 12.21 -20.06
N SER A 35 39.80 13.54 -19.96
CA SER A 35 38.98 14.34 -19.03
C SER A 35 37.49 14.23 -19.34
N LYS A 36 37.10 14.19 -20.63
CA LYS A 36 35.69 14.04 -21.02
C LYS A 36 35.16 12.63 -20.74
N ILE A 37 36.01 11.61 -20.88
CA ILE A 37 35.66 10.22 -20.54
C ILE A 37 35.56 10.04 -19.02
N SER A 38 36.44 10.65 -18.22
CA SER A 38 36.33 10.61 -16.75
C SER A 38 35.08 11.33 -16.27
N GLU A 39 34.81 12.54 -16.76
CA GLU A 39 33.61 13.33 -16.46
C GLU A 39 32.31 12.58 -16.85
N ALA A 40 32.28 11.92 -18.02
CA ALA A 40 31.15 11.11 -18.44
C ALA A 40 30.97 9.85 -17.57
N ARG A 41 32.06 9.16 -17.21
CA ARG A 41 32.03 8.00 -16.30
C ARG A 41 31.57 8.39 -14.90
N GLU A 42 32.02 9.54 -14.41
CA GLU A 42 31.65 10.09 -13.12
C GLU A 42 30.14 10.40 -13.07
N ARG A 43 29.62 11.14 -14.06
CA ARG A 43 28.15 11.36 -14.22
C ARG A 43 27.35 10.06 -14.27
N MET A 44 27.74 9.11 -15.13
CA MET A 44 27.04 7.82 -15.19
C MET A 44 27.10 7.05 -13.85
N SER A 45 28.15 7.23 -13.07
CA SER A 45 28.25 6.62 -11.73
C SER A 45 27.42 7.34 -10.68
N SER A 46 27.37 8.68 -10.68
CA SER A 46 26.51 9.46 -9.77
C SER A 46 25.04 9.21 -10.05
N ASP A 47 24.63 9.20 -11.32
CA ASP A 47 23.24 8.99 -11.73
C ASP A 47 22.77 7.58 -11.34
N ARG A 48 23.65 6.58 -11.49
CA ARG A 48 23.37 5.21 -11.05
C ARG A 48 23.23 5.12 -9.52
N ILE A 49 24.12 5.77 -8.77
CA ILE A 49 24.06 5.78 -7.30
C ILE A 49 22.79 6.50 -6.81
N ALA A 50 22.41 7.62 -7.43
CA ALA A 50 21.20 8.37 -7.11
C ALA A 50 19.93 7.54 -7.37
N LYS A 51 19.84 6.89 -8.55
CA LYS A 51 18.72 5.98 -8.90
C LYS A 51 18.62 4.79 -7.95
N GLU A 52 19.75 4.17 -7.59
CA GLU A 52 19.79 3.04 -6.65
C GLU A 52 19.37 3.47 -5.22
N ASN A 53 19.79 4.66 -4.78
CA ASN A 53 19.39 5.20 -3.48
C ASN A 53 17.88 5.49 -3.43
N LEU A 54 17.35 6.14 -4.48
CA LEU A 54 15.93 6.41 -4.65
C LEU A 54 15.11 5.11 -4.64
N ARG A 55 15.53 4.12 -5.44
CA ARG A 55 14.91 2.79 -5.51
C ARG A 55 14.87 2.11 -4.15
N ARG A 56 16.00 2.02 -3.45
CA ARG A 56 16.08 1.40 -2.13
C ARG A 56 15.17 2.09 -1.11
N ARG A 57 15.13 3.43 -1.10
CA ARG A 57 14.23 4.19 -0.22
C ARG A 57 12.76 3.97 -0.58
N PHE A 58 12.42 3.86 -1.87
CA PHE A 58 11.07 3.55 -2.33
C PHE A 58 10.63 2.13 -1.94
N GLU A 59 11.48 1.12 -2.13
CA GLU A 59 11.23 -0.28 -1.74
C GLU A 59 11.07 -0.42 -0.21
N GLN A 60 11.91 0.27 0.58
CA GLN A 60 11.76 0.35 2.02
C GLN A 60 10.42 1.01 2.40
N ASN A 61 10.11 2.17 1.83
CA ASN A 61 8.85 2.88 2.05
C ASN A 61 7.63 2.03 1.68
N GLN A 62 7.72 1.19 0.65
CA GLN A 62 6.67 0.24 0.29
C GLN A 62 6.48 -0.85 1.35
N THR A 63 7.55 -1.27 2.01
CA THR A 63 7.50 -2.24 3.10
C THR A 63 6.92 -1.61 4.37
N ASP A 64 7.31 -0.36 4.67
CA ASP A 64 6.77 0.44 5.77
C ASP A 64 5.26 0.71 5.59
N CYS A 65 4.79 0.90 4.35
CA CYS A 65 3.35 0.95 4.04
C CYS A 65 2.64 -0.35 4.46
N THR A 66 3.15 -1.51 4.05
CA THR A 66 2.54 -2.82 4.36
C THR A 66 2.49 -3.06 5.88
N TYR A 67 3.57 -2.77 6.61
CA TYR A 67 3.58 -2.85 8.07
C TYR A 67 2.58 -1.87 8.70
N THR A 68 2.48 -0.65 8.20
CA THR A 68 1.53 0.37 8.70
C THR A 68 0.08 -0.08 8.51
N VAL A 69 -0.29 -0.59 7.31
CA VAL A 69 -1.63 -1.13 7.05
C VAL A 69 -1.98 -2.22 8.07
N LEU A 70 -1.06 -3.16 8.30
CA LEU A 70 -1.29 -4.28 9.24
C LEU A 70 -1.33 -3.84 10.71
N ALA A 71 -0.64 -2.77 11.08
CA ALA A 71 -0.72 -2.21 12.43
C ALA A 71 -2.06 -1.48 12.70
N LEU A 72 -2.62 -0.81 11.68
CA LEU A 72 -3.86 -0.03 11.79
C LEU A 72 -5.13 -0.86 11.56
N LEU A 73 -5.05 -1.92 10.75
CA LEU A 73 -6.19 -2.77 10.36
C LEU A 73 -6.97 -3.39 11.54
N PRO A 74 -6.35 -3.85 12.65
CA PRO A 74 -7.08 -4.38 13.80
C PRO A 74 -8.07 -3.37 14.39
N THR A 75 -7.70 -2.09 14.52
CA THR A 75 -8.58 -1.05 15.09
C THR A 75 -9.85 -0.86 14.27
N ALA A 76 -9.74 -0.76 12.93
CA ALA A 76 -10.93 -0.71 12.08
C ALA A 76 -11.74 -2.02 12.12
N THR A 77 -11.06 -3.15 12.27
CA THR A 77 -11.68 -4.47 12.31
C THR A 77 -12.52 -4.66 13.58
N GLU A 78 -12.02 -4.25 14.74
CA GLU A 78 -12.75 -4.25 16.01
C GLU A 78 -14.01 -3.39 15.91
N ASN A 79 -13.89 -2.14 15.45
CA ASN A 79 -15.01 -1.22 15.26
C ASN A 79 -16.10 -1.79 14.32
N VAL A 80 -15.70 -2.39 13.20
CA VAL A 80 -16.64 -3.00 12.22
C VAL A 80 -17.28 -4.29 12.76
N ILE A 81 -16.56 -5.10 13.56
CA ILE A 81 -17.12 -6.32 14.18
C ILE A 81 -18.11 -5.97 15.28
N GLU A 82 -17.82 -4.97 16.12
CA GLU A 82 -18.72 -4.50 17.17
C GLU A 82 -20.05 -3.98 16.59
N ALA A 83 -19.99 -3.19 15.52
CA ALA A 83 -21.18 -2.69 14.84
C ALA A 83 -21.96 -3.76 14.04
N LEU A 84 -21.31 -4.87 13.67
CA LEU A 84 -21.91 -5.98 12.91
C LEU A 84 -21.73 -7.32 13.66
N PRO A 85 -22.42 -7.53 14.80
CA PRO A 85 -22.14 -8.60 15.76
C PRO A 85 -22.77 -9.96 15.37
N VAL A 86 -22.28 -10.58 14.29
CA VAL A 86 -22.74 -11.89 13.80
C VAL A 86 -22.63 -12.98 14.87
N GLU A 87 -21.60 -12.92 15.71
CA GLU A 87 -21.34 -13.86 16.80
C GLU A 87 -22.43 -13.78 17.88
N GLU A 88 -22.98 -12.60 18.15
CA GLU A 88 -24.11 -12.45 19.08
C GLU A 88 -25.41 -12.97 18.48
N LEU A 89 -25.69 -12.61 17.22
CA LEU A 89 -26.89 -13.07 16.50
C LEU A 89 -26.93 -14.61 16.39
N THR A 90 -25.78 -15.22 16.11
CA THR A 90 -25.64 -16.69 16.05
C THR A 90 -25.74 -17.34 17.44
N LYS A 91 -25.20 -16.73 18.50
CA LYS A 91 -25.42 -17.15 19.90
C LYS A 91 -26.91 -17.08 20.29
N GLU A 92 -27.62 -15.99 19.97
CA GLU A 92 -29.06 -15.84 20.25
C GLU A 92 -29.89 -16.93 19.55
N LEU A 93 -29.55 -17.21 18.29
CA LEU A 93 -30.15 -18.25 17.46
C LEU A 93 -29.90 -19.68 17.99
N GLN A 94 -28.68 -19.94 18.52
CA GLN A 94 -28.35 -21.19 19.21
C GLN A 94 -29.11 -21.32 20.55
N LYS A 95 -29.16 -20.26 21.37
CA LYS A 95 -29.90 -20.25 22.64
C LYS A 95 -31.39 -20.57 22.45
N LYS A 96 -32.07 -19.89 21.51
CA LYS A 96 -33.48 -20.16 21.16
C LYS A 96 -33.72 -21.58 20.66
N ARG A 97 -32.72 -22.21 20.02
CA ARG A 97 -32.79 -23.63 19.66
C ARG A 97 -32.68 -24.54 20.88
N ALA A 98 -31.70 -24.30 21.75
CA ALA A 98 -31.49 -25.08 22.97
C ALA A 98 -32.74 -25.04 23.88
N GLU A 99 -33.32 -23.86 24.08
CA GLU A 99 -34.58 -23.67 24.82
C GLU A 99 -35.74 -24.47 24.20
N ARG A 100 -35.87 -24.48 22.86
CA ARG A 100 -36.91 -25.27 22.18
C ARG A 100 -36.71 -26.77 22.36
N LEU A 101 -35.46 -27.26 22.29
CA LEU A 101 -35.13 -28.67 22.51
C LEU A 101 -35.38 -29.08 23.97
N ALA A 102 -34.98 -28.24 24.93
CA ALA A 102 -35.23 -28.46 26.34
C ALA A 102 -36.73 -28.52 26.67
N ARG A 103 -37.56 -27.65 26.07
CA ARG A 103 -39.03 -27.70 26.23
C ARG A 103 -39.66 -28.98 25.67
N ILE A 104 -39.12 -29.52 24.57
CA ILE A 104 -39.60 -30.78 24.00
C ILE A 104 -39.23 -31.95 24.92
N SER A 105 -37.97 -32.02 25.38
CA SER A 105 -37.50 -33.08 26.27
C SER A 105 -38.14 -33.03 27.66
N ALA A 106 -38.40 -31.84 28.21
CA ALA A 106 -39.15 -31.68 29.47
C ALA A 106 -40.63 -32.08 29.33
N GLY A 107 -41.18 -32.10 28.12
CA GLY A 107 -42.55 -32.52 27.83
C GLY A 107 -42.78 -34.03 27.86
N GLU A 108 -41.72 -34.86 27.80
CA GLU A 108 -41.84 -36.33 27.86
C GLU A 108 -42.02 -36.87 29.30
N GLY A 109 -41.98 -36.01 30.32
CA GLY A 109 -42.04 -36.42 31.73
C GLY A 109 -43.44 -36.62 32.33
N THR A 110 -44.51 -36.13 31.69
CA THR A 110 -45.87 -36.16 32.27
C THR A 110 -46.98 -36.38 31.24
N GLY A 111 -47.69 -37.50 31.35
CA GLY A 111 -49.03 -37.66 30.78
C GLY A 111 -49.09 -38.52 29.51
N SER A 112 -49.50 -39.76 29.69
CA SER A 112 -50.12 -40.55 28.63
C SER A 112 -51.44 -39.90 28.21
N ASP A 113 -51.57 -39.46 26.95
CA ASP A 113 -52.71 -39.79 26.09
C ASP A 113 -52.49 -39.30 24.64
N MET A 114 -53.26 -39.86 23.71
CA MET A 114 -53.05 -39.78 22.26
C MET A 114 -53.05 -38.35 21.67
N SER A 115 -51.98 -37.98 20.97
CA SER A 115 -52.06 -37.16 19.74
C SER A 115 -50.83 -37.35 18.85
N SER A 116 -51.00 -38.10 17.76
CA SER A 116 -49.92 -38.45 16.82
C SER A 116 -49.66 -37.35 15.78
N VAL A 117 -49.05 -36.22 16.20
CA VAL A 117 -48.39 -35.29 15.28
C VAL A 117 -47.07 -34.83 15.90
N ALA A 118 -46.03 -35.64 15.75
CA ALA A 118 -44.65 -35.17 15.96
C ALA A 118 -44.25 -34.31 14.74
N PRO A 119 -44.01 -32.99 14.90
CA PRO A 119 -43.40 -32.22 13.82
C PRO A 119 -41.93 -32.63 13.73
N SER A 120 -41.59 -33.39 12.68
CA SER A 120 -40.21 -33.75 12.38
C SER A 120 -39.33 -32.50 12.40
N LEU A 121 -38.31 -32.50 13.27
CA LEU A 121 -37.30 -31.47 13.26
C LEU A 121 -36.51 -31.60 11.96
N PRO A 122 -36.40 -30.56 11.11
CA PRO A 122 -35.52 -30.62 9.96
C PRO A 122 -34.08 -30.73 10.45
N GLU A 123 -33.46 -31.88 10.20
CA GLU A 123 -32.09 -32.22 10.59
C GLU A 123 -31.07 -31.22 10.00
N ASP A 124 -31.45 -30.56 8.91
CA ASP A 124 -30.75 -29.46 8.22
C ASP A 124 -30.38 -28.28 9.15
N ASP A 125 -31.23 -27.95 10.14
CA ASP A 125 -30.91 -26.92 11.15
C ASP A 125 -29.72 -27.35 12.04
N ARG A 126 -29.47 -28.66 12.25
CA ARG A 126 -28.33 -29.19 13.03
C ARG A 126 -27.02 -28.93 12.28
N LYS A 127 -26.97 -29.31 11.00
CA LYS A 127 -25.77 -29.20 10.17
C LYS A 127 -25.42 -27.74 9.82
N SER A 128 -26.43 -26.90 9.63
CA SER A 128 -26.24 -25.47 9.33
C SER A 128 -25.56 -24.73 10.48
N LEU A 129 -25.95 -24.96 11.74
CA LEU A 129 -25.37 -24.25 12.89
C LEU A 129 -24.03 -24.85 13.38
N SER A 130 -23.75 -26.14 13.13
CA SER A 130 -22.42 -26.69 13.43
C SER A 130 -21.29 -26.09 12.59
N SER A 131 -21.61 -25.49 11.44
CA SER A 131 -20.62 -24.77 10.61
C SER A 131 -20.06 -23.49 11.28
N PHE A 132 -20.75 -22.97 12.31
CA PHE A 132 -20.32 -21.85 13.15
C PHE A 132 -19.57 -22.29 14.42
N GLN A 133 -19.31 -23.60 14.61
CA GLN A 133 -18.77 -24.16 15.86
C GLN A 133 -17.33 -24.69 15.74
N SER A 134 -16.67 -24.50 14.59
CA SER A 134 -15.27 -24.87 14.39
C SER A 134 -14.34 -23.78 14.94
N GLU A 135 -13.49 -24.15 15.90
CA GLU A 135 -12.59 -23.32 16.73
C GLU A 135 -13.28 -22.62 17.92
N GLY A 136 -12.75 -22.81 19.14
CA GLY A 136 -13.26 -22.16 20.37
C GLY A 136 -13.94 -23.07 21.42
N PHE A 137 -13.42 -24.27 21.69
CA PHE A 137 -13.99 -25.19 22.69
C PHE A 137 -13.41 -24.97 24.10
N VAL A 138 -14.17 -24.31 24.98
CA VAL A 138 -13.99 -24.39 26.44
C VAL A 138 -15.28 -24.90 27.08
N HIS A 139 -15.16 -25.87 27.98
CA HIS A 139 -16.29 -26.55 28.63
C HIS A 139 -17.15 -25.60 29.47
N ALA A 140 -18.33 -25.22 28.97
CA ALA A 140 -19.37 -24.59 29.77
C ALA A 140 -20.28 -25.66 30.41
N SER A 141 -19.78 -26.34 31.44
CA SER A 141 -20.60 -27.18 32.30
C SER A 141 -20.90 -26.46 33.61
N GLN A 142 -22.19 -26.26 33.89
CA GLN A 142 -22.75 -26.22 35.25
C GLN A 142 -22.18 -25.17 36.22
N VAL A 143 -22.64 -23.92 36.08
CA VAL A 143 -22.93 -23.06 37.25
C VAL A 143 -24.31 -22.45 37.03
N GLY A 144 -25.19 -22.61 38.02
CA GLY A 144 -26.40 -21.81 38.13
C GLY A 144 -26.24 -20.90 39.34
N GLU A 145 -26.35 -19.59 39.14
CA GLU A 145 -26.60 -18.64 40.23
C GLU A 145 -27.31 -17.40 39.68
N SER A 146 -28.15 -16.82 40.52
CA SER A 146 -29.06 -15.73 40.14
C SER A 146 -28.33 -14.40 40.04
N ALA A 147 -28.52 -13.68 38.93
CA ALA A 147 -28.25 -12.26 38.85
C ALA A 147 -29.43 -11.59 38.12
N GLU A 148 -30.23 -10.82 38.86
CA GLU A 148 -31.18 -9.90 38.25
C GLU A 148 -30.37 -8.78 37.58
N SER A 149 -30.65 -8.51 36.31
CA SER A 149 -30.08 -7.40 35.57
C SER A 149 -31.18 -6.84 34.68
N GLU A 150 -31.33 -5.52 34.69
CA GLU A 150 -32.49 -4.84 34.13
C GLU A 150 -32.59 -5.05 32.60
N GLU A 151 -33.46 -5.97 32.17
CA GLU A 151 -33.77 -6.14 30.75
C GLU A 151 -34.56 -4.93 30.25
N GLN A 152 -33.89 -4.03 29.54
CA GLN A 152 -34.56 -3.18 28.55
C GLN A 152 -35.42 -4.07 27.63
N PRO A 153 -36.60 -3.60 27.15
CA PRO A 153 -37.56 -4.42 26.43
C PRO A 153 -37.07 -4.82 25.02
N ARG A 154 -36.16 -5.80 24.95
CA ARG A 154 -35.68 -6.39 23.70
C ARG A 154 -36.88 -7.04 22.99
N VAL A 155 -37.26 -6.44 21.86
CA VAL A 155 -38.31 -6.97 20.98
C VAL A 155 -38.03 -8.45 20.70
N LYS A 156 -39.01 -9.32 20.96
CA LYS A 156 -38.82 -10.78 20.85
C LYS A 156 -38.68 -11.22 19.39
N ARG A 157 -37.46 -11.09 18.84
CA ARG A 157 -37.09 -11.46 17.46
C ARG A 157 -37.52 -12.89 17.15
N ASN A 158 -38.22 -13.08 16.04
CA ASN A 158 -38.58 -14.41 15.54
C ASN A 158 -37.34 -15.11 14.95
N LYS A 159 -37.31 -16.45 14.95
CA LYS A 159 -36.20 -17.24 14.41
C LYS A 159 -35.89 -16.93 12.94
N THR A 160 -36.91 -16.64 12.14
CA THR A 160 -36.73 -16.26 10.73
C THR A 160 -36.11 -14.86 10.60
N GLN A 161 -36.45 -13.93 11.50
CA GLN A 161 -35.84 -12.60 11.53
C GLN A 161 -34.36 -12.71 11.90
N LEU A 162 -34.00 -13.50 12.92
CA LEU A 162 -32.60 -13.75 13.29
C LEU A 162 -31.76 -14.33 12.13
N TRP A 163 -32.30 -15.30 11.37
CA TRP A 163 -31.58 -15.83 10.21
C TRP A 163 -31.41 -14.79 9.09
N ASN A 164 -32.37 -13.86 8.92
CA ASN A 164 -32.24 -12.76 7.98
C ASN A 164 -31.23 -11.71 8.48
N GLU A 165 -31.24 -11.35 9.77
CA GLU A 165 -30.23 -10.49 10.39
C GLU A 165 -28.83 -11.09 10.20
N VAL A 166 -28.60 -12.36 10.58
CA VAL A 166 -27.32 -13.07 10.35
C VAL A 166 -26.90 -13.01 8.87
N LYS A 167 -27.83 -13.19 7.93
CA LYS A 167 -27.57 -13.11 6.48
C LYS A 167 -27.08 -11.72 6.06
N ILE A 168 -27.80 -10.66 6.41
CA ILE A 168 -27.44 -9.30 6.01
C ILE A 168 -26.17 -8.84 6.74
N THR A 169 -26.08 -9.03 8.06
CA THR A 169 -24.94 -8.61 8.88
C THR A 169 -23.64 -9.31 8.47
N SER A 170 -23.64 -10.62 8.22
CA SER A 170 -22.40 -11.35 7.84
C SER A 170 -21.86 -10.95 6.47
N ILE A 171 -22.73 -10.79 5.47
CA ILE A 171 -22.33 -10.33 4.13
C ILE A 171 -21.85 -8.88 4.19
N THR A 172 -22.61 -8.00 4.85
CA THR A 172 -22.26 -6.59 5.03
C THR A 172 -20.90 -6.45 5.71
N ARG A 173 -20.62 -7.25 6.74
CA ARG A 173 -19.35 -7.22 7.48
C ARG A 173 -18.16 -7.58 6.62
N SER A 174 -18.19 -8.73 5.93
CA SER A 174 -17.08 -9.15 5.05
C SER A 174 -16.86 -8.13 3.92
N PHE A 175 -17.93 -7.56 3.37
CA PHE A 175 -17.85 -6.62 2.25
C PHE A 175 -17.30 -5.26 2.71
N THR A 176 -17.77 -4.74 3.85
CA THR A 176 -17.26 -3.51 4.46
C THR A 176 -15.76 -3.66 4.76
N LEU A 177 -15.33 -4.77 5.35
CA LEU A 177 -13.90 -5.01 5.64
C LEU A 177 -13.03 -5.08 4.37
N ILE A 178 -13.52 -5.61 3.24
CA ILE A 178 -12.77 -5.56 1.98
C ILE A 178 -12.58 -4.12 1.50
N TYR A 179 -13.65 -3.31 1.50
CA TYR A 179 -13.54 -1.89 1.12
C TYR A 179 -12.63 -1.12 2.08
N THR A 180 -12.76 -1.34 3.40
CA THR A 180 -11.88 -0.71 4.41
C THR A 180 -10.43 -1.12 4.22
N LEU A 181 -10.13 -2.40 3.96
CA LEU A 181 -8.77 -2.87 3.67
C LEU A 181 -8.22 -2.21 2.40
N SER A 182 -8.97 -2.22 1.30
CA SER A 182 -8.52 -1.60 0.04
C SER A 182 -8.30 -0.09 0.17
N LEU A 183 -9.18 0.62 0.89
CA LEU A 183 -9.06 2.05 1.17
C LEU A 183 -7.90 2.36 2.11
N LEU A 184 -7.71 1.58 3.18
CA LEU A 184 -6.57 1.71 4.09
C LEU A 184 -5.25 1.49 3.34
N THR A 185 -5.17 0.46 2.50
CA THR A 185 -3.99 0.19 1.67
C THR A 185 -3.63 1.37 0.78
N ILE A 186 -4.56 1.86 -0.07
CA ILE A 186 -4.25 2.96 -1.00
C ILE A 186 -4.01 4.29 -0.26
N PHE A 187 -4.71 4.55 0.84
CA PHE A 187 -4.52 5.77 1.64
C PHE A 187 -3.16 5.77 2.35
N THR A 188 -2.77 4.67 3.00
CA THR A 188 -1.44 4.51 3.60
C THR A 188 -0.34 4.65 2.55
N ARG A 189 -0.54 4.12 1.34
CA ARG A 189 0.39 4.29 0.21
C ARG A 189 0.50 5.76 -0.21
N ILE A 190 -0.59 6.51 -0.30
CA ILE A 190 -0.53 7.96 -0.56
C ILE A 190 0.26 8.67 0.55
N GLN A 191 -0.12 8.44 1.82
CA GLN A 191 0.48 9.14 2.95
C GLN A 191 2.00 8.92 3.05
N LEU A 192 2.46 7.66 3.09
CA LEU A 192 3.88 7.38 3.23
C LEU A 192 4.67 7.72 1.96
N ASN A 193 4.11 7.65 0.75
CA ASN A 193 4.86 8.06 -0.45
C ASN A 193 5.01 9.59 -0.54
N LEU A 194 4.01 10.38 -0.12
CA LEU A 194 4.16 11.84 0.00
C LEU A 194 5.18 12.24 1.07
N LEU A 195 5.16 11.61 2.25
CA LEU A 195 6.18 11.85 3.27
C LEU A 195 7.58 11.39 2.84
N GLY A 196 7.67 10.20 2.24
CA GLY A 196 8.91 9.64 1.73
C GLY A 196 9.55 10.51 0.64
N ARG A 197 8.74 11.10 -0.25
CA ARG A 197 9.16 12.10 -1.24
C ARG A 197 9.81 13.32 -0.58
N ARG A 198 9.12 13.92 0.40
CA ARG A 198 9.61 15.12 1.12
C ARG A 198 10.90 14.83 1.90
N ASN A 199 10.95 13.70 2.60
CA ASN A 199 12.14 13.25 3.33
C ASN A 199 13.33 12.97 2.39
N TYR A 200 13.08 12.44 1.18
CA TYR A 200 14.09 12.29 0.15
C TYR A 200 14.59 13.64 -0.37
N LEU A 201 13.69 14.55 -0.76
CA LEU A 201 14.05 15.88 -1.23
C LEU A 201 14.85 16.67 -0.19
N SER A 202 14.43 16.66 1.08
CA SER A 202 15.19 17.28 2.19
C SER A 202 16.59 16.67 2.34
N SER A 203 16.72 15.34 2.20
CA SER A 203 18.03 14.65 2.18
C SER A 203 18.92 15.04 0.99
N VAL A 204 18.32 15.31 -0.18
CA VAL A 204 19.06 15.65 -1.41
C VAL A 204 19.45 17.12 -1.42
N ILE A 205 18.55 18.03 -1.01
CA ILE A 205 18.81 19.48 -0.94
C ILE A 205 19.91 19.77 0.08
N SER A 206 19.91 19.12 1.24
CA SER A 206 21.00 19.24 2.24
C SER A 206 22.34 18.67 1.76
N LEU A 207 22.34 17.67 0.86
CA LEU A 207 23.56 17.16 0.23
C LEU A 207 24.07 18.05 -0.92
N ALA A 208 23.15 18.70 -1.64
CA ALA A 208 23.43 19.55 -2.80
C ALA A 208 23.72 21.01 -2.44
N THR A 209 23.35 21.44 -1.23
CA THR A 209 23.61 22.78 -0.69
C THR A 209 24.73 22.69 0.35
N PRO A 210 26.02 22.64 -0.06
CA PRO A 210 27.10 22.83 0.89
C PRO A 210 26.97 24.24 1.48
N SER A 211 26.99 24.37 2.81
CA SER A 211 26.88 25.66 3.50
C SER A 211 27.95 26.63 2.97
N ALA A 212 27.53 27.62 2.19
CA ALA A 212 28.43 28.59 1.60
C ALA A 212 28.92 29.59 2.66
N ASP A 213 30.21 29.54 2.95
CA ASP A 213 31.02 30.58 3.62
C ASP A 213 30.35 31.37 4.77
N SER A 214 30.08 30.69 5.89
CA SER A 214 30.16 31.35 7.20
C SER A 214 31.58 31.19 7.76
N PRO A 215 32.38 32.26 7.89
CA PRO A 215 33.77 32.17 8.36
C PRO A 215 33.85 31.94 9.87
N ILE A 216 33.63 30.70 10.30
CA ILE A 216 33.72 30.21 11.70
C ILE A 216 33.19 31.24 12.70
N SER A 217 31.92 31.64 12.53
CA SER A 217 31.18 32.20 13.67
C SER A 217 30.89 31.04 14.62
N LEU A 218 31.34 31.15 15.87
CA LEU A 218 30.95 30.24 16.95
C LEU A 218 29.54 30.62 17.46
N GLU A 219 28.60 30.75 16.52
CA GLU A 219 27.17 30.88 16.79
C GLU A 219 26.53 29.51 16.60
N ASP A 220 25.81 29.09 17.63
CA ASP A 220 25.31 27.73 17.83
C ASP A 220 24.11 27.45 16.91
N HIS A 221 24.38 27.16 15.64
CA HIS A 221 23.36 26.89 14.62
C HIS A 221 22.75 25.48 14.69
N ASP A 222 23.14 24.67 15.68
CA ASP A 222 22.52 23.36 15.93
C ASP A 222 21.01 23.50 16.27
N ASP A 223 20.59 24.64 16.82
CA ASP A 223 19.19 24.96 17.11
C ASP A 223 18.29 25.02 15.86
N ASP A 224 18.77 25.54 14.73
CA ASP A 224 17.95 25.81 13.54
C ASP A 224 17.69 24.53 12.72
N VAL A 225 18.72 23.68 12.61
CA VAL A 225 18.60 22.33 12.03
C VAL A 225 17.70 21.45 12.91
N THR A 226 17.86 21.53 14.22
CA THR A 226 17.03 20.78 15.19
C THR A 226 15.56 21.23 15.16
N GLN A 227 15.29 22.53 15.05
CA GLN A 227 13.94 23.07 14.88
C GLN A 227 13.31 22.66 13.55
N THR A 228 14.07 22.69 12.45
CA THR A 228 13.57 22.28 11.12
C THR A 228 13.22 20.79 11.08
N LEU A 229 14.07 19.92 11.65
CA LEU A 229 13.75 18.49 11.83
C LEU A 229 12.54 18.26 12.76
N GLY A 230 12.41 19.08 13.82
CA GLY A 230 11.31 19.00 14.77
C GLY A 230 9.95 19.39 14.17
N ASP A 231 9.89 20.46 13.38
CA ASP A 231 8.68 20.90 12.67
C ASP A 231 8.23 19.88 11.61
N ASP A 232 9.18 19.28 10.87
CA ASP A 232 8.86 18.19 9.94
C ASP A 232 8.38 16.93 10.70
N PHE A 233 8.97 16.58 11.84
CA PHE A 233 8.49 15.43 12.65
C PHE A 233 7.05 15.63 13.15
N GLU A 234 6.72 16.80 13.72
CA GLU A 234 5.36 17.08 14.22
C GLU A 234 4.36 17.24 13.07
N THR A 235 4.75 17.83 11.93
CA THR A 235 3.93 17.85 10.70
C THR A 235 3.62 16.42 10.24
N ASN A 236 4.63 15.56 10.15
CA ASN A 236 4.49 14.18 9.71
C ASN A 236 3.58 13.38 10.67
N ARG A 237 3.75 13.57 11.98
CA ARG A 237 2.90 12.96 13.02
C ARG A 237 1.44 13.40 12.90
N ARG A 238 1.17 14.69 12.74
CA ARG A 238 -0.19 15.24 12.51
C ARG A 238 -0.81 14.71 11.23
N TYR A 239 -0.05 14.64 10.16
CA TYR A 239 -0.55 14.15 8.87
C TYR A 239 -0.92 12.67 8.91
N LEU A 240 -0.06 11.80 9.47
CA LEU A 240 -0.34 10.37 9.61
C LEU A 240 -1.54 10.11 10.54
N ALA A 241 -1.79 10.99 11.51
CA ALA A 241 -2.95 10.90 12.40
C ALA A 241 -4.29 10.94 11.67
N PHE A 242 -4.37 11.50 10.46
CA PHE A 242 -5.62 11.51 9.67
C PHE A 242 -6.11 10.12 9.24
N SER A 243 -5.23 9.09 9.28
CA SER A 243 -5.67 7.68 9.15
C SER A 243 -6.73 7.29 10.19
N TRP A 244 -6.72 7.93 11.37
CA TRP A 244 -7.73 7.77 12.42
C TRP A 244 -9.16 7.92 11.89
N TRP A 245 -9.40 8.82 10.92
CA TRP A 245 -10.74 9.08 10.37
C TRP A 245 -11.35 7.83 9.74
N LEU A 246 -10.62 7.17 8.83
CA LEU A 246 -11.07 5.91 8.21
C LEU A 246 -11.32 4.83 9.27
N LEU A 247 -10.44 4.73 10.27
CA LEU A 247 -10.49 3.69 11.31
C LEU A 247 -11.68 3.82 12.26
N HIS A 248 -12.20 5.03 12.48
CA HIS A 248 -13.25 5.28 13.49
C HIS A 248 -14.58 5.78 12.91
N ARG A 249 -14.57 6.60 11.85
CA ARG A 249 -15.76 7.24 11.26
C ARG A 249 -15.98 6.84 9.81
N GLY A 250 -14.95 6.85 8.98
CA GLY A 250 -15.04 6.60 7.53
C GLY A 250 -15.58 5.21 7.17
N TRP A 251 -15.27 4.17 7.96
CA TRP A 251 -15.85 2.83 7.76
C TRP A 251 -17.37 2.78 7.97
N GLN A 252 -17.95 3.70 8.75
CA GLN A 252 -19.39 3.77 8.97
C GLN A 252 -20.10 4.16 7.68
N GLU A 253 -19.55 5.12 6.93
CA GLU A 253 -20.08 5.49 5.61
C GLU A 253 -19.96 4.33 4.61
N LEU A 254 -18.87 3.54 4.66
CA LEU A 254 -18.76 2.32 3.87
C LEU A 254 -19.85 1.30 4.22
N MET A 255 -20.11 1.09 5.51
CA MET A 255 -21.19 0.23 6.00
C MET A 255 -22.57 0.74 5.53
N GLU A 256 -22.84 2.03 5.62
CA GLU A 256 -24.10 2.65 5.14
C GLU A 256 -24.28 2.55 3.61
N ARG A 257 -23.18 2.52 2.83
CA ARG A 257 -23.22 2.25 1.39
C ARG A 257 -23.44 0.77 1.08
N VAL A 258 -22.84 -0.15 1.86
CA VAL A 258 -22.89 -1.60 1.62
C VAL A 258 -24.19 -2.22 2.12
N HIS A 259 -24.64 -1.91 3.33
CA HIS A 259 -25.82 -2.51 3.96
C HIS A 259 -27.08 -2.50 3.08
N PRO A 260 -27.56 -1.36 2.54
CA PRO A 260 -28.78 -1.33 1.71
C PRO A 260 -28.60 -2.10 0.40
N ALA A 261 -27.39 -2.13 -0.18
CA ALA A 261 -27.11 -2.92 -1.38
C ALA A 261 -27.15 -4.43 -1.09
N VAL A 262 -26.66 -4.87 0.08
CA VAL A 262 -26.76 -6.26 0.56
C VAL A 262 -28.21 -6.62 0.87
N GLU A 263 -28.96 -5.74 1.54
CA GLU A 263 -30.37 -5.95 1.85
C GLU A 263 -31.25 -6.08 0.59
N GLU A 264 -31.03 -5.25 -0.42
CA GLU A 264 -31.77 -5.36 -1.69
C GLU A 264 -31.45 -6.65 -2.46
N VAL A 265 -30.17 -7.04 -2.52
CA VAL A 265 -29.70 -8.17 -3.36
C VAL A 265 -29.87 -9.53 -2.68
N PHE A 266 -29.54 -9.65 -1.38
CA PHE A 266 -29.67 -10.90 -0.63
C PHE A 266 -30.95 -10.98 0.21
N GLY A 267 -31.65 -9.88 0.48
CA GLY A 267 -32.90 -9.85 1.25
C GLY A 267 -33.96 -10.87 0.80
N PRO A 268 -34.28 -10.97 -0.51
CA PRO A 268 -35.27 -11.91 -1.03
C PRO A 268 -34.93 -13.41 -0.86
N LEU A 269 -33.63 -13.74 -0.72
CA LEU A 269 -33.13 -15.12 -0.68
C LEU A 269 -33.43 -15.77 0.68
N ASN A 270 -33.89 -17.03 0.69
CA ASN A 270 -34.13 -17.73 1.95
C ASN A 270 -32.80 -18.25 2.54
N PRO A 271 -32.43 -17.93 3.80
CA PRO A 271 -31.19 -18.41 4.43
C PRO A 271 -30.97 -19.93 4.43
N ARG A 272 -32.00 -20.74 4.13
CA ARG A 272 -31.94 -22.20 4.02
C ARG A 272 -31.90 -22.77 2.59
N GLU A 273 -32.02 -21.94 1.56
CA GLU A 273 -31.95 -22.43 0.18
C GLU A 273 -30.52 -22.77 -0.24
N ASP A 274 -30.41 -23.50 -1.35
CA ASP A 274 -29.12 -23.86 -1.92
C ASP A 274 -28.69 -22.78 -2.92
N ILE A 275 -27.52 -22.18 -2.66
CA ILE A 275 -26.87 -21.22 -3.55
C ILE A 275 -25.75 -21.93 -4.33
N SER A 276 -25.50 -21.52 -5.57
CA SER A 276 -24.35 -21.97 -6.37
C SER A 276 -23.22 -20.94 -6.35
N LEU A 277 -22.00 -21.37 -6.66
CA LEU A 277 -20.86 -20.44 -6.75
C LEU A 277 -21.09 -19.38 -7.84
N SER A 278 -21.65 -19.75 -9.00
CA SER A 278 -21.99 -18.80 -10.07
C SER A 278 -22.97 -17.72 -9.58
N LYS A 279 -23.98 -18.13 -8.80
CA LYS A 279 -24.98 -17.20 -8.26
C LYS A 279 -24.40 -16.29 -7.18
N LEU A 280 -23.49 -16.80 -6.35
CA LEU A 280 -22.74 -15.97 -5.40
C LEU A 280 -21.91 -14.89 -6.13
N SER A 281 -21.18 -15.26 -7.18
CA SER A 281 -20.39 -14.32 -7.99
C SER A 281 -21.30 -13.26 -8.65
N GLU A 282 -22.44 -13.67 -9.21
CA GLU A 282 -23.43 -12.75 -9.80
C GLU A 282 -23.97 -11.75 -8.76
N LEU A 283 -24.42 -12.21 -7.60
CA LEU A 283 -24.96 -11.36 -6.54
C LEU A 283 -23.89 -10.44 -5.95
N THR A 284 -22.65 -10.91 -5.81
CA THR A 284 -21.50 -10.09 -5.40
C THR A 284 -21.28 -8.94 -6.39
N LEU A 285 -21.27 -9.24 -7.70
CA LEU A 285 -21.17 -8.21 -8.74
C LEU A 285 -22.36 -7.23 -8.72
N GLN A 286 -23.59 -7.69 -8.41
CA GLN A 286 -24.74 -6.79 -8.27
C GLN A 286 -24.59 -5.82 -7.09
N ILE A 287 -24.07 -6.26 -5.94
CA ILE A 287 -23.76 -5.38 -4.80
C ILE A 287 -22.67 -4.39 -5.20
N ARG A 288 -21.55 -4.86 -5.77
CA ARG A 288 -20.43 -4.00 -6.19
C ARG A 288 -20.89 -2.92 -7.18
N LYS A 289 -21.76 -3.25 -8.14
CA LYS A 289 -22.36 -2.27 -9.06
C LYS A 289 -23.18 -1.18 -8.37
N LYS A 290 -23.83 -1.47 -7.24
CA LYS A 290 -24.58 -0.48 -6.44
C LYS A 290 -23.64 0.42 -5.63
N VAL A 291 -22.66 -0.20 -4.96
CA VAL A 291 -21.69 0.49 -4.09
C VAL A 291 -20.72 1.34 -4.92
N GLU A 292 -19.99 0.72 -5.85
CA GLU A 292 -18.95 1.34 -6.68
C GLU A 292 -19.51 2.06 -7.90
N GLY A 293 -20.64 1.61 -8.46
CA GLY A 293 -21.08 2.00 -9.81
C GLY A 293 -20.89 0.88 -10.83
N ASN A 294 -21.70 0.92 -11.89
CA ASN A 294 -21.76 -0.11 -12.93
C ASN A 294 -20.84 0.18 -14.13
N THR A 295 -20.57 1.45 -14.40
CA THR A 295 -19.64 1.92 -15.45
C THR A 295 -18.37 2.51 -14.83
N GLU A 296 -17.30 2.64 -15.63
CA GLU A 296 -16.08 3.32 -15.17
C GLU A 296 -16.34 4.79 -14.83
N ASP A 297 -17.17 5.46 -15.63
CA ASP A 297 -17.57 6.85 -15.40
C ASP A 297 -18.31 7.01 -14.06
N GLU A 298 -19.25 6.10 -13.76
CA GLU A 298 -19.91 6.06 -12.45
C GLU A 298 -18.90 5.84 -11.31
N ARG A 299 -17.95 4.91 -11.47
CA ARG A 299 -16.89 4.65 -10.46
C ARG A 299 -15.98 5.84 -10.23
N ARG A 300 -15.63 6.60 -11.28
CA ARG A 300 -14.88 7.86 -11.17
C ARG A 300 -15.69 8.97 -10.50
N SER A 301 -17.02 8.95 -10.63
CA SER A 301 -17.92 9.91 -9.96
C SER A 301 -18.23 9.59 -8.50
N LYS A 302 -17.88 8.39 -7.99
CA LYS A 302 -18.06 8.03 -6.58
C LYS A 302 -17.06 8.77 -5.72
N LYS A 303 -17.59 9.55 -4.78
CA LYS A 303 -16.79 10.24 -3.76
C LYS A 303 -16.30 9.22 -2.73
N TRP A 304 -15.00 8.98 -2.67
CA TRP A 304 -14.36 8.19 -1.62
C TRP A 304 -13.66 9.05 -0.57
N LEU A 305 -13.43 10.33 -0.88
CA LEU A 305 -12.80 11.32 -0.02
C LEU A 305 -13.41 11.39 1.39
N SER A 306 -14.74 11.42 1.51
CA SER A 306 -15.44 11.47 2.81
C SER A 306 -15.20 10.25 3.71
N CYS A 307 -14.85 9.11 3.12
CA CYS A 307 -14.48 7.90 3.87
C CYS A 307 -13.01 7.93 4.34
N LEU A 308 -12.16 8.78 3.75
CA LEU A 308 -10.72 8.82 3.99
C LEU A 308 -10.27 10.04 4.79
N LEU A 309 -10.84 11.22 4.52
CA LEU A 309 -10.51 12.48 5.17
C LEU A 309 -11.77 13.14 5.76
N PRO A 310 -11.64 13.82 6.92
CA PRO A 310 -12.71 14.62 7.49
C PRO A 310 -13.03 15.86 6.63
N PRO A 311 -14.24 16.44 6.76
CA PRO A 311 -14.47 17.83 6.39
C PRO A 311 -13.55 18.77 7.18
N THR A 312 -13.21 19.93 6.62
CA THR A 312 -12.26 20.86 7.25
C THR A 312 -12.68 21.41 8.61
N GLU A 313 -13.98 21.46 8.88
CA GLU A 313 -14.55 21.77 10.20
C GLU A 313 -14.17 20.73 11.29
N GLU A 314 -13.85 19.49 10.90
CA GLU A 314 -13.57 18.35 11.79
C GLU A 314 -12.08 17.96 11.86
N GLU A 315 -11.21 18.58 11.05
CA GLU A 315 -9.75 18.30 11.02
C GLU A 315 -9.11 18.46 12.42
N GLU A 316 -9.48 19.50 13.17
CA GLU A 316 -9.02 19.72 14.55
C GLU A 316 -9.51 18.63 15.52
N THR A 317 -10.73 18.11 15.32
CA THR A 317 -11.27 17.03 16.15
C THR A 317 -10.51 15.73 15.93
N VAL A 318 -10.08 15.44 14.70
CA VAL A 318 -9.23 14.26 14.42
C VAL A 318 -7.87 14.38 15.11
N LEU A 319 -7.23 15.56 15.11
CA LEU A 319 -5.97 15.78 15.83
C LEU A 319 -6.13 15.63 17.36
N ARG A 320 -7.27 16.07 17.91
CA ARG A 320 -7.63 15.90 19.32
C ARG A 320 -7.89 14.45 19.70
N GLU A 321 -8.76 13.76 18.95
CA GLU A 321 -9.15 12.36 19.23
C GLU A 321 -8.01 11.36 18.98
N SER A 322 -7.04 11.69 18.12
CA SER A 322 -5.81 10.93 17.92
C SER A 322 -4.70 11.21 18.95
N GLY A 323 -4.86 12.21 19.84
CA GLY A 323 -3.83 12.60 20.81
C GLY A 323 -2.61 13.29 20.19
N VAL A 324 -2.79 13.95 19.05
CA VAL A 324 -1.75 14.67 18.28
C VAL A 324 -1.95 16.20 18.33
N GLU A 325 -2.93 16.66 19.12
CA GLU A 325 -3.10 18.08 19.46
C GLU A 325 -1.90 18.58 20.30
N GLY A 326 -0.99 19.30 19.66
CA GLY A 326 0.19 19.88 20.30
C GLY A 326 -0.14 21.07 21.20
N VAL A 327 0.61 21.23 22.28
CA VAL A 327 0.57 22.45 23.11
C VAL A 327 0.92 23.65 22.23
N ALA A 328 0.12 24.72 22.31
CA ALA A 328 0.17 25.83 21.37
C ALA A 328 1.44 26.68 21.53
N ASP A 329 2.44 26.41 20.69
CA ASP A 329 3.68 27.18 20.55
C ASP A 329 3.80 27.87 19.16
N PRO A 330 4.63 28.92 19.01
CA PRO A 330 4.64 29.80 17.84
C PRO A 330 5.15 29.18 16.52
N SER A 331 5.66 27.94 16.53
CA SER A 331 5.93 27.15 15.32
C SER A 331 4.66 26.75 14.54
N SER A 332 3.50 26.75 15.22
CA SER A 332 2.20 26.29 14.72
C SER A 332 1.80 26.80 13.33
N SER A 333 2.16 28.03 12.92
CA SER A 333 1.75 28.58 11.63
C SER A 333 2.42 27.92 10.42
N GLN A 334 3.67 27.44 10.55
CA GLN A 334 4.37 26.76 9.45
C GLN A 334 4.00 25.28 9.41
N THR A 335 3.91 24.62 10.57
CA THR A 335 3.37 23.26 10.70
C THR A 335 1.98 23.16 10.08
N ALA A 336 1.09 24.12 10.36
CA ALA A 336 -0.27 24.13 9.83
C ALA A 336 -0.32 24.32 8.30
N SER A 337 0.54 25.17 7.72
CA SER A 337 0.57 25.36 6.26
C SER A 337 1.16 24.16 5.53
N LYS A 338 2.21 23.52 6.08
CA LYS A 338 2.75 22.25 5.57
C LYS A 338 1.71 21.12 5.65
N LEU A 339 1.01 20.99 6.78
CA LEU A 339 -0.05 20.01 6.97
C LEU A 339 -1.22 20.23 6.00
N ARG A 340 -1.67 21.47 5.83
CA ARG A 340 -2.74 21.82 4.89
C ARG A 340 -2.37 21.43 3.46
N HIS A 341 -1.17 21.76 3.01
CA HIS A 341 -0.67 21.35 1.69
C HIS A 341 -0.65 19.83 1.51
N LEU A 342 -0.22 19.07 2.54
CA LEU A 342 -0.25 17.61 2.49
C LEU A 342 -1.69 17.07 2.38
N LEU A 343 -2.64 17.64 3.11
CA LEU A 343 -4.05 17.24 3.07
C LEU A 343 -4.71 17.59 1.73
N ASP A 344 -4.45 18.78 1.18
CA ASP A 344 -4.95 19.20 -0.13
C ASP A 344 -4.38 18.31 -1.25
N GLU A 345 -3.07 18.06 -1.27
CA GLU A 345 -2.44 17.14 -2.23
C GLU A 345 -2.97 15.69 -2.10
N THR A 346 -3.29 15.26 -0.87
CA THR A 346 -3.94 13.95 -0.62
C THR A 346 -5.36 13.92 -1.17
N ALA A 347 -6.14 14.99 -1.00
CA ALA A 347 -7.50 15.10 -1.52
C ALA A 347 -7.51 15.08 -3.05
N ASP A 348 -6.64 15.85 -3.70
CA ASP A 348 -6.45 15.85 -5.16
C ASP A 348 -6.06 14.47 -5.69
N LEU A 349 -5.19 13.74 -4.99
CA LEU A 349 -4.83 12.37 -5.32
C LEU A 349 -6.01 11.39 -5.16
N ILE A 350 -6.84 11.53 -4.12
CA ILE A 350 -8.01 10.68 -3.88
C ILE A 350 -9.11 10.90 -4.92
N ASP A 351 -9.39 12.15 -5.30
CA ASP A 351 -10.38 12.46 -6.34
C ASP A 351 -9.83 12.23 -7.78
N SER A 352 -8.58 11.78 -7.92
CA SER A 352 -7.97 11.51 -9.22
C SER A 352 -8.56 10.26 -9.93
N PRO A 353 -8.58 10.24 -11.29
CA PRO A 353 -8.95 9.03 -12.04
C PRO A 353 -8.08 7.81 -11.73
N SER A 354 -6.79 8.04 -11.44
CA SER A 354 -5.81 7.01 -11.10
C SER A 354 -6.17 6.30 -9.79
N PHE A 355 -6.57 7.05 -8.77
CA PHE A 355 -7.04 6.48 -7.50
C PHE A 355 -8.28 5.60 -7.71
N SER A 356 -9.29 6.10 -8.43
CA SER A 356 -10.52 5.33 -8.71
C SER A 356 -10.22 4.02 -9.47
N PHE A 357 -9.27 4.06 -10.40
CA PHE A 357 -8.80 2.88 -11.13
C PHE A 357 -8.09 1.86 -10.22
N VAL A 358 -7.08 2.29 -9.44
CA VAL A 358 -6.33 1.40 -8.53
C VAL A 358 -7.25 0.82 -7.44
N LEU A 359 -8.13 1.63 -6.84
CA LEU A 359 -9.12 1.17 -5.87
C LEU A 359 -10.08 0.13 -6.49
N THR A 360 -10.48 0.29 -7.75
CA THR A 360 -11.29 -0.71 -8.46
C THR A 360 -10.54 -2.05 -8.60
N LEU A 361 -9.24 -2.02 -8.87
CA LEU A 361 -8.40 -3.22 -8.97
C LEU A 361 -8.16 -3.89 -7.61
N LEU A 362 -7.92 -3.12 -6.55
CA LEU A 362 -7.82 -3.65 -5.17
C LEU A 362 -9.12 -4.34 -4.73
N ASN A 363 -10.27 -3.69 -4.98
CA ASN A 363 -11.58 -4.29 -4.72
C ASN A 363 -11.80 -5.55 -5.57
N ASN A 364 -11.40 -5.56 -6.85
CA ASN A 364 -11.48 -6.76 -7.69
C ASN A 364 -10.72 -7.94 -7.07
N GLU A 365 -9.50 -7.72 -6.61
CA GLU A 365 -8.66 -8.77 -6.02
C GLU A 365 -9.19 -9.24 -4.66
N GLY A 366 -9.63 -8.31 -3.79
CA GLY A 366 -10.24 -8.66 -2.50
C GLY A 366 -11.52 -9.49 -2.64
N PHE A 367 -12.40 -9.12 -3.57
CA PHE A 367 -13.62 -9.89 -3.84
C PHE A 367 -13.36 -11.22 -4.56
N SER A 368 -12.36 -11.27 -5.46
CA SER A 368 -11.88 -12.51 -6.09
C SER A 368 -11.35 -13.49 -5.03
N THR A 369 -10.51 -13.00 -4.11
CA THR A 369 -9.99 -13.78 -2.97
C THR A 369 -11.15 -14.31 -2.11
N LEU A 370 -12.12 -13.47 -1.73
CA LEU A 370 -13.25 -13.90 -0.91
C LEU A 370 -14.13 -14.94 -1.61
N VAL A 371 -14.53 -14.69 -2.87
CA VAL A 371 -15.55 -15.50 -3.56
C VAL A 371 -14.93 -16.73 -4.24
N ASP A 372 -13.97 -16.49 -5.13
CA ASP A 372 -13.45 -17.51 -6.05
C ASP A 372 -12.37 -18.39 -5.42
N GLN A 373 -11.74 -17.92 -4.32
CA GLN A 373 -10.80 -18.71 -3.52
C GLN A 373 -11.43 -19.20 -2.20
N LYS A 374 -11.71 -18.31 -1.24
CA LYS A 374 -12.10 -18.72 0.13
C LYS A 374 -13.48 -19.38 0.18
N CYS A 375 -14.52 -18.71 -0.33
CA CYS A 375 -15.87 -19.27 -0.37
C CYS A 375 -15.92 -20.53 -1.24
N ALA A 376 -15.34 -20.50 -2.44
CA ALA A 376 -15.25 -21.66 -3.34
C ALA A 376 -14.60 -22.89 -2.68
N ASN A 377 -13.57 -22.71 -1.86
CA ASN A 377 -12.83 -23.80 -1.21
C ASN A 377 -13.41 -24.23 0.13
N GLU A 378 -14.05 -23.35 0.90
CA GLU A 378 -14.64 -23.70 2.20
C GLU A 378 -16.13 -24.08 2.11
N ALA A 379 -16.94 -23.28 1.41
CA ALA A 379 -18.39 -23.46 1.36
C ALA A 379 -18.82 -24.48 0.29
N PHE A 380 -18.13 -24.51 -0.86
CA PHE A 380 -18.51 -25.27 -2.05
C PHE A 380 -17.65 -26.53 -2.30
N LYS A 381 -17.13 -27.15 -1.24
CA LYS A 381 -16.32 -28.39 -1.34
C LYS A 381 -17.09 -29.48 -2.09
N THR A 382 -16.53 -29.96 -3.20
CA THR A 382 -16.97 -31.17 -3.88
C THR A 382 -16.90 -32.35 -2.90
N SER A 383 -17.91 -33.23 -2.91
CA SER A 383 -17.83 -34.53 -2.24
C SER A 383 -16.87 -35.45 -3.01
N ALA A 384 -15.57 -35.17 -2.88
CA ALA A 384 -14.49 -35.93 -3.48
C ALA A 384 -14.06 -37.06 -2.52
N THR A 385 -14.92 -38.06 -2.34
CA THR A 385 -14.57 -39.39 -1.80
C THR A 385 -15.73 -40.38 -1.96
N VAL A 386 -15.98 -40.81 -3.21
CA VAL A 386 -16.37 -42.20 -3.45
C VAL A 386 -15.13 -42.89 -3.99
N PRO A 387 -14.51 -43.84 -3.26
CA PRO A 387 -13.45 -44.66 -3.81
C PRO A 387 -14.01 -45.48 -4.97
N GLU A 388 -13.46 -45.32 -6.16
CA GLU A 388 -13.88 -46.05 -7.35
C GLU A 388 -13.34 -47.48 -7.31
N THR A 389 -14.00 -48.35 -6.53
CA THR A 389 -13.73 -49.78 -6.47
C THR A 389 -14.85 -50.60 -7.11
N ALA A 390 -14.81 -50.73 -8.44
CA ALA A 390 -15.44 -51.83 -9.18
C ALA A 390 -14.74 -52.03 -10.54
N PRO A 391 -14.65 -53.27 -11.07
CA PRO A 391 -13.69 -53.59 -12.13
C PRO A 391 -14.21 -53.36 -13.55
N GLN A 392 -13.27 -53.25 -14.49
CA GLN A 392 -13.54 -53.15 -15.92
C GLN A 392 -14.36 -54.34 -16.43
N SER A 393 -15.50 -54.05 -17.06
CA SER A 393 -16.16 -54.94 -18.01
C SER A 393 -16.60 -54.11 -19.22
N PHE A 394 -16.29 -54.59 -20.40
CA PHE A 394 -16.58 -53.91 -21.66
C PHE A 394 -18.06 -54.08 -22.02
N ASP A 395 -18.78 -52.99 -22.24
CA ASP A 395 -19.65 -52.90 -23.41
C ASP A 395 -19.96 -51.45 -23.80
N SER A 396 -20.26 -51.23 -25.08
CA SER A 396 -20.33 -49.88 -25.66
C SER A 396 -21.71 -49.23 -25.50
N ILE A 397 -21.79 -48.08 -24.83
CA ILE A 397 -22.84 -47.06 -25.00
C ILE A 397 -22.23 -45.68 -24.69
N ALA A 398 -22.68 -44.64 -25.39
CA ALA A 398 -22.10 -43.30 -25.35
C ALA A 398 -21.98 -42.72 -23.93
N THR A 399 -20.76 -42.39 -23.53
CA THR A 399 -20.49 -41.63 -22.31
C THR A 399 -20.95 -40.19 -22.49
N VAL A 400 -22.23 -39.93 -22.20
CA VAL A 400 -22.71 -38.57 -21.94
C VAL A 400 -22.02 -38.12 -20.66
N ILE A 401 -20.93 -37.34 -20.81
CA ILE A 401 -20.34 -36.60 -19.69
C ILE A 401 -21.47 -35.72 -19.14
N PRO A 402 -21.93 -35.92 -17.88
CA PRO A 402 -22.91 -35.02 -17.30
C PRO A 402 -22.30 -33.61 -17.30
N PRO A 403 -23.01 -32.56 -17.72
CA PRO A 403 -22.50 -31.20 -17.55
C PRO A 403 -22.16 -31.03 -16.07
N ALA A 404 -20.90 -30.66 -15.79
CA ALA A 404 -20.32 -30.70 -14.45
C ALA A 404 -21.31 -30.09 -13.44
N SER A 405 -21.77 -30.91 -12.49
CA SER A 405 -22.88 -30.51 -11.64
C SER A 405 -22.49 -29.25 -10.87
N GLU A 406 -23.31 -28.21 -11.01
CA GLU A 406 -23.00 -26.90 -10.48
C GLU A 406 -22.79 -26.99 -8.97
N ARG A 407 -21.60 -26.60 -8.48
CA ARG A 407 -21.26 -26.69 -7.06
C ARG A 407 -22.22 -25.82 -6.25
N LYS A 408 -23.03 -26.47 -5.42
CA LYS A 408 -24.07 -25.87 -4.58
C LYS A 408 -23.83 -26.14 -3.10
N THR A 409 -24.22 -25.20 -2.27
CA THR A 409 -24.11 -25.26 -0.81
C THR A 409 -25.30 -24.58 -0.16
N LYS A 410 -25.61 -24.93 1.10
CA LYS A 410 -26.63 -24.22 1.87
C LYS A 410 -26.18 -22.78 2.10
N LEU A 411 -27.05 -21.80 1.87
CA LEU A 411 -26.73 -20.39 2.12
C LEU A 411 -26.22 -20.19 3.56
N ALA A 412 -26.84 -20.81 4.56
CA ALA A 412 -26.35 -20.79 5.95
C ALA A 412 -24.88 -21.24 6.15
N ASN A 413 -24.36 -22.17 5.34
CA ASN A 413 -22.95 -22.59 5.39
C ASN A 413 -22.02 -21.54 4.76
N LEU A 414 -22.46 -20.90 3.67
CA LEU A 414 -21.76 -19.75 3.10
C LEU A 414 -21.68 -18.58 4.09
N LEU A 415 -22.78 -18.27 4.80
CA LEU A 415 -22.79 -17.21 5.83
C LEU A 415 -21.80 -17.50 6.96
N ALA A 416 -21.61 -18.76 7.35
CA ALA A 416 -20.59 -19.15 8.33
C ALA A 416 -19.16 -18.95 7.82
N VAL A 417 -18.90 -19.26 6.55
CA VAL A 417 -17.62 -18.99 5.89
C VAL A 417 -17.35 -17.50 5.84
N MET A 418 -18.31 -16.69 5.37
CA MET A 418 -18.16 -15.23 5.30
C MET A 418 -17.95 -14.60 6.68
N ALA A 419 -18.68 -15.07 7.70
CA ALA A 419 -18.51 -14.63 9.08
C ALA A 419 -17.10 -14.90 9.62
N ARG A 420 -16.50 -16.06 9.32
CA ARG A 420 -15.08 -16.36 9.64
C ARG A 420 -14.12 -15.53 8.81
N GLN A 421 -14.34 -15.44 7.50
CA GLN A 421 -13.49 -14.72 6.58
C GLN A 421 -13.43 -13.22 6.88
N ALA A 422 -14.46 -12.63 7.50
CA ALA A 422 -14.40 -11.28 8.06
C ALA A 422 -13.20 -11.09 9.03
N HIS A 423 -13.00 -12.04 9.96
CA HIS A 423 -11.85 -12.00 10.89
C HIS A 423 -10.51 -12.19 10.17
N VAL A 424 -10.48 -12.96 9.08
CA VAL A 424 -9.27 -13.17 8.26
C VAL A 424 -8.91 -11.93 7.45
N ILE A 425 -9.91 -11.26 6.84
CA ILE A 425 -9.73 -9.99 6.11
C ILE A 425 -9.10 -8.95 7.04
N GLY A 426 -9.64 -8.82 8.25
CA GLY A 426 -9.20 -7.85 9.27
C GLY A 426 -7.98 -8.25 10.12
N ASN A 427 -7.33 -9.39 9.84
CA ASN A 427 -6.21 -9.87 10.65
C ASN A 427 -4.93 -9.07 10.35
N GLY A 428 -4.54 -8.16 11.25
CA GLY A 428 -3.24 -7.47 11.21
C GLY A 428 -2.12 -8.17 11.98
N SER A 429 -2.45 -9.07 12.91
CA SER A 429 -1.53 -9.59 13.94
C SER A 429 -0.53 -10.64 13.45
N HIS A 430 -0.79 -11.28 12.31
CA HIS A 430 0.06 -12.32 11.73
C HIS A 430 0.30 -12.06 10.25
N GLN A 431 1.57 -11.87 9.87
CA GLN A 431 1.96 -11.81 8.47
C GLN A 431 2.11 -13.22 7.87
N PRO A 432 1.76 -13.43 6.59
CA PRO A 432 1.07 -12.47 5.71
C PRO A 432 -0.46 -12.46 5.94
N ASN A 433 -1.09 -11.29 5.84
CA ASN A 433 -2.56 -11.22 5.73
C ASN A 433 -3.00 -11.80 4.37
N GLU A 434 -3.97 -12.72 4.41
CA GLU A 434 -4.37 -13.54 3.26
C GLU A 434 -5.09 -12.78 2.13
N TYR A 435 -5.45 -11.52 2.36
CA TYR A 435 -6.10 -10.62 1.38
C TYR A 435 -5.17 -9.49 0.93
N LEU A 436 -4.40 -8.90 1.85
CA LEU A 436 -3.42 -7.86 1.54
C LEU A 436 -2.30 -8.38 0.64
N GLY A 437 -1.80 -9.60 0.89
CA GLY A 437 -0.76 -10.21 0.06
C GLY A 437 -1.13 -10.29 -1.43
N PRO A 438 -2.28 -10.90 -1.80
CA PRO A 438 -2.78 -10.88 -3.16
C PRO A 438 -3.03 -9.46 -3.72
N MET A 439 -3.60 -8.55 -2.93
CA MET A 439 -3.79 -7.15 -3.35
C MET A 439 -2.48 -6.47 -3.75
N GLU A 440 -1.41 -6.65 -2.97
CA GLU A 440 -0.10 -6.04 -3.24
C GLU A 440 0.66 -6.73 -4.38
N GLN A 441 0.51 -8.06 -4.53
CA GLN A 441 1.23 -8.83 -5.56
C GLN A 441 0.58 -8.78 -6.94
N ASN A 442 -0.76 -8.80 -7.01
CA ASN A 442 -1.49 -8.91 -8.27
C ASN A 442 -1.85 -7.53 -8.86
N VAL A 443 -1.99 -6.49 -8.05
CA VAL A 443 -2.31 -5.12 -8.50
C VAL A 443 -1.03 -4.29 -8.65
N ARG A 444 -0.27 -4.55 -9.74
CA ARG A 444 0.97 -3.81 -10.06
C ARG A 444 0.73 -2.31 -10.27
N GLU A 445 -0.49 -1.94 -10.60
CA GLU A 445 -0.97 -0.56 -10.71
C GLU A 445 -0.90 0.19 -9.37
N LEU A 446 -0.96 -0.49 -8.22
CA LEU A 446 -0.75 0.10 -6.90
C LEU A 446 0.70 0.55 -6.71
N GLU A 447 1.67 -0.29 -7.09
CA GLU A 447 3.09 0.04 -7.04
C GLU A 447 3.42 1.17 -8.03
N ALA A 448 2.88 1.10 -9.26
CA ALA A 448 3.07 2.14 -10.26
C ALA A 448 2.49 3.50 -9.81
N PHE A 449 1.29 3.51 -9.21
CA PHE A 449 0.69 4.71 -8.63
C PHE A 449 1.53 5.26 -7.46
N SER A 450 2.01 4.38 -6.59
CA SER A 450 2.91 4.73 -5.48
C SER A 450 4.22 5.35 -5.99
N ALA A 451 4.82 4.78 -7.03
CA ALA A 451 6.04 5.31 -7.66
C ALA A 451 5.82 6.68 -8.29
N VAL A 452 4.68 6.91 -8.95
CA VAL A 452 4.32 8.23 -9.49
C VAL A 452 4.15 9.26 -8.37
N ILE A 453 3.46 8.93 -7.27
CA ILE A 453 3.35 9.83 -6.11
C ILE A 453 4.74 10.15 -5.55
N TYR A 454 5.56 9.12 -5.31
CA TYR A 454 6.90 9.26 -4.73
C TYR A 454 7.87 10.09 -5.60
N SER A 455 7.68 10.12 -6.92
CA SER A 455 8.57 10.81 -7.88
C SER A 455 8.00 12.09 -8.49
N SER A 456 6.71 12.38 -8.31
CA SER A 456 6.06 13.61 -8.77
C SER A 456 6.71 14.87 -8.18
N ASN A 457 6.66 15.99 -8.91
CA ASN A 457 7.06 17.33 -8.45
C ASN A 457 8.53 17.54 -8.00
N PHE A 458 9.42 16.54 -8.13
CA PHE A 458 10.85 16.69 -7.80
C PHE A 458 11.49 17.94 -8.44
N ASP A 459 11.28 18.16 -9.75
CA ASP A 459 11.91 19.27 -10.48
C ASP A 459 11.39 20.64 -10.03
N LEU A 460 10.11 20.76 -9.69
CA LEU A 460 9.51 22.04 -9.27
C LEU A 460 10.03 22.46 -7.88
N GLU A 461 10.22 21.51 -6.97
CA GLU A 461 10.78 21.78 -5.65
C GLU A 461 12.29 22.07 -5.70
N LEU A 462 13.08 21.35 -6.53
CA LEU A 462 14.50 21.68 -6.75
C LEU A 462 14.69 23.06 -7.40
N LEU A 463 13.88 23.41 -8.40
CA LEU A 463 13.93 24.73 -9.04
C LEU A 463 13.42 25.85 -8.10
N GLY A 464 12.54 25.54 -7.16
CA GLY A 464 12.09 26.43 -6.10
C GLY A 464 13.18 26.73 -5.07
N ALA A 465 13.99 25.72 -4.70
CA ALA A 465 15.13 25.89 -3.80
C ALA A 465 16.18 26.85 -4.39
N ASN A 466 16.57 26.65 -5.66
CA ASN A 466 17.51 27.52 -6.39
C ASN A 466 17.03 28.98 -6.62
N ARG A 467 15.79 29.33 -6.24
CA ARG A 467 15.22 30.68 -6.39
C ARG A 467 15.07 31.46 -5.08
N LYS A 468 15.35 30.87 -3.92
CA LYS A 468 15.16 31.55 -2.62
C LYS A 468 16.30 32.52 -2.25
N ASP A 469 17.46 32.45 -2.91
CA ASP A 469 18.64 33.25 -2.57
C ASP A 469 18.79 34.55 -3.40
N VAL A 470 17.67 35.21 -3.73
CA VAL A 470 17.69 36.57 -4.31
C VAL A 470 16.89 37.53 -3.43
N PRO A 471 17.55 38.43 -2.67
CA PRO A 471 16.88 39.48 -1.91
C PRO A 471 16.09 40.38 -2.85
N THR A 472 14.77 40.39 -2.72
CA THR A 472 13.89 41.21 -3.56
C THR A 472 13.68 42.57 -2.89
N GLU A 473 14.42 43.60 -3.32
CA GLU A 473 14.04 44.98 -2.99
C GLU A 473 12.70 45.35 -3.66
N ALA A 474 11.87 46.10 -2.94
CA ALA A 474 10.52 46.44 -3.39
C ALA A 474 10.53 47.51 -4.50
N GLY A 475 9.81 47.27 -5.61
CA GLY A 475 9.73 48.22 -6.71
C GLY A 475 8.71 47.88 -7.79
N ASP A 476 7.44 48.25 -7.52
CA ASP A 476 6.31 48.56 -8.41
C ASP A 476 6.05 47.81 -9.75
N SER A 477 4.77 47.60 -10.06
CA SER A 477 4.31 46.99 -11.33
C SER A 477 4.17 48.03 -12.44
N PRO A 478 4.32 47.66 -13.74
CA PRO A 478 3.13 47.17 -14.44
C PRO A 478 3.38 46.07 -15.50
N SER A 479 2.27 45.47 -15.93
CA SER A 479 2.11 44.45 -16.96
C SER A 479 2.58 44.83 -18.38
N VAL A 480 3.03 43.84 -19.18
CA VAL A 480 2.35 43.33 -20.41
C VAL A 480 3.25 42.41 -21.28
N ASN A 481 2.67 41.29 -21.71
CA ASN A 481 2.97 40.41 -22.86
C ASN A 481 4.23 39.53 -23.00
N LEU A 482 3.92 38.38 -23.61
CA LEU A 482 4.71 37.23 -24.04
C LEU A 482 5.35 37.47 -25.42
N GLU A 483 6.65 37.18 -25.61
CA GLU A 483 7.19 36.66 -26.89
C GLU A 483 8.61 36.05 -26.74
N SER A 484 9.05 35.34 -27.78
CA SER A 484 10.16 34.34 -27.79
C SER A 484 11.55 34.92 -28.10
N SER A 485 12.61 34.37 -27.47
CA SER A 485 14.01 34.27 -27.96
C SER A 485 14.87 33.50 -26.93
N THR A 486 15.37 32.29 -27.18
CA THR A 486 16.54 31.88 -28.00
C THR A 486 17.93 32.19 -27.38
N PHE A 487 18.76 31.14 -27.33
CA PHE A 487 20.12 31.00 -26.79
C PHE A 487 21.14 32.12 -27.08
N ALA A 488 22.01 32.39 -26.10
CA ALA A 488 23.45 32.68 -26.29
C ALA A 488 24.26 32.40 -25.01
N PRO A 489 25.46 31.76 -25.08
CA PRO A 489 26.33 31.54 -23.92
C PRO A 489 27.35 32.68 -23.74
N VAL A 490 27.75 32.95 -22.50
CA VAL A 490 28.81 33.93 -22.16
C VAL A 490 29.94 33.22 -21.39
N MET A 491 31.17 33.37 -21.89
CA MET A 491 32.43 33.00 -21.22
C MET A 491 32.97 34.18 -20.40
N VAL A 492 34.16 34.04 -19.81
CA VAL A 492 34.99 35.00 -19.01
C VAL A 492 34.88 34.76 -17.51
N ASP A 493 35.97 34.68 -16.73
CA ASP A 493 37.36 34.30 -17.03
C ASP A 493 38.00 33.74 -15.74
N LYS A 494 39.11 33.00 -15.86
CA LYS A 494 39.83 32.44 -14.71
C LYS A 494 41.20 33.10 -14.55
N GLU A 495 41.33 33.99 -13.57
CA GLU A 495 42.63 34.45 -13.12
C GLU A 495 43.31 33.39 -12.23
N ILE A 496 44.64 33.38 -12.29
CA ILE A 496 45.52 32.42 -11.65
C ILE A 496 46.54 33.24 -10.86
N ASP A 497 46.62 33.02 -9.56
CA ASP A 497 47.79 33.39 -8.77
C ASP A 497 48.44 32.15 -8.16
N THR A 498 49.77 32.17 -8.08
CA THR A 498 50.62 31.03 -7.76
C THR A 498 51.70 31.45 -6.78
N GLU A 499 51.78 30.83 -5.59
CA GLU A 499 52.96 30.93 -4.73
C GLU A 499 53.44 29.57 -4.18
N GLU A 500 54.77 29.44 -4.12
CA GLU A 500 55.61 28.32 -3.64
C GLU A 500 56.34 28.74 -2.35
N ILE A 501 56.76 27.89 -1.39
CA ILE A 501 56.77 26.42 -1.26
C ILE A 501 56.88 26.08 0.24
N SER A 502 56.40 24.92 0.73
CA SER A 502 57.10 24.14 1.78
C SER A 502 56.54 22.74 2.04
N GLN A 503 57.44 21.84 2.45
CA GLN A 503 57.24 20.39 2.51
C GLN A 503 57.13 19.88 3.96
N SER A 504 56.25 18.91 4.18
CA SER A 504 56.45 17.87 5.21
C SER A 504 55.72 16.57 4.81
N ALA A 505 56.34 15.43 5.11
CA ALA A 505 55.95 14.10 4.64
C ALA A 505 54.97 13.39 5.61
N PRO A 506 54.34 12.25 5.24
CA PRO A 506 53.11 11.79 5.86
C PRO A 506 53.31 10.94 7.12
N VAL A 507 52.27 10.86 7.95
CA VAL A 507 52.15 9.93 9.09
C VAL A 507 51.11 8.87 8.76
N LEU A 508 51.48 7.59 8.93
CA LEU A 508 50.54 6.46 8.94
C LEU A 508 49.95 6.29 10.35
N VAL A 509 48.65 5.96 10.41
CA VAL A 509 48.00 5.13 11.43
C VAL A 509 46.95 4.34 10.66
N GLU A 510 47.15 3.06 10.35
CA GLU A 510 47.00 1.87 11.19
C GLU A 510 45.55 1.55 11.59
N LYS A 511 45.31 0.26 11.82
CA LYS A 511 44.08 -0.46 11.49
C LYS A 511 43.57 -1.22 12.72
N GLU A 512 42.24 -1.28 12.84
CA GLU A 512 41.42 -2.23 13.64
C GLU A 512 42.14 -3.12 14.68
N GLU A 513 41.76 -2.96 15.95
CA GLU A 513 41.63 -4.09 16.87
C GLU A 513 40.17 -4.23 17.30
N ALA A 514 39.73 -5.47 17.48
CA ALA A 514 38.41 -5.85 17.95
C ALA A 514 38.56 -6.63 19.25
N GLU A 515 37.61 -6.45 20.19
CA GLU A 515 37.48 -7.34 21.36
C GLU A 515 36.23 -8.20 21.21
N GLU A 516 36.41 -9.51 21.41
CA GLU A 516 35.34 -10.50 21.50
C GLU A 516 34.71 -10.47 22.90
N GLU A 517 33.42 -10.81 23.02
CA GLU A 517 32.93 -11.45 24.25
C GLU A 517 32.13 -12.72 23.93
N VAL A 518 32.21 -13.70 24.84
CA VAL A 518 32.11 -15.12 24.53
C VAL A 518 30.84 -15.76 25.12
N ILE A 519 30.04 -16.44 24.29
CA ILE A 519 29.16 -17.54 24.73
C ILE A 519 29.34 -18.76 23.81
N SER A 520 29.33 -19.96 24.42
CA SER A 520 29.77 -21.25 23.86
C SER A 520 28.61 -22.19 23.42
N PRO A 521 28.90 -23.34 22.76
CA PRO A 521 28.07 -23.86 21.65
C PRO A 521 27.27 -25.14 21.93
N ALA A 522 26.42 -25.54 20.96
CA ALA A 522 26.03 -26.94 20.75
C ALA A 522 25.57 -27.27 19.31
N ALA A 523 25.90 -28.49 18.86
CA ALA A 523 25.32 -29.25 17.74
C ALA A 523 25.48 -28.73 16.28
N GLN A 524 26.51 -29.26 15.59
CA GLN A 524 26.49 -29.47 14.15
C GLN A 524 25.73 -30.76 13.82
N GLU A 525 25.03 -30.81 12.68
CA GLU A 525 24.99 -32.03 11.85
C GLU A 525 24.92 -31.68 10.35
N GLN A 526 25.17 -32.65 9.48
CA GLN A 526 25.88 -32.45 8.21
C GLN A 526 24.99 -32.46 6.95
N THR A 527 25.66 -32.24 5.80
CA THR A 527 25.31 -32.58 4.40
C THR A 527 24.45 -31.60 3.60
N GLN A 528 24.64 -31.44 2.27
CA GLN A 528 25.80 -31.65 1.38
C GLN A 528 25.50 -30.96 0.02
N GLU A 529 26.48 -30.33 -0.63
CA GLU A 529 26.28 -29.68 -1.94
C GLU A 529 26.04 -30.66 -3.10
N VAL A 530 25.12 -30.34 -4.01
CA VAL A 530 25.12 -30.82 -5.41
C VAL A 530 24.60 -29.74 -6.38
N GLY A 531 25.50 -29.21 -7.22
CA GLY A 531 25.35 -29.11 -8.69
C GLY A 531 24.14 -28.42 -9.35
N VAL A 532 24.24 -27.10 -9.56
CA VAL A 532 24.34 -26.40 -10.88
C VAL A 532 23.27 -26.61 -11.99
N GLU A 533 22.84 -25.47 -12.57
CA GLU A 533 22.14 -25.22 -13.86
C GLU A 533 20.66 -25.65 -14.03
N ALA A 534 19.77 -24.87 -14.68
CA ALA A 534 19.92 -23.57 -15.34
C ALA A 534 18.67 -22.68 -15.13
N GLY A 535 18.86 -21.38 -14.90
CA GLY A 535 17.79 -20.40 -14.76
C GLY A 535 17.33 -19.83 -16.11
N VAL A 536 16.02 -19.76 -16.33
CA VAL A 536 15.41 -19.11 -17.50
C VAL A 536 15.34 -17.60 -17.24
N GLU A 537 15.94 -16.80 -18.12
CA GLU A 537 15.73 -15.35 -18.15
C GLU A 537 14.26 -15.04 -18.49
N VAL A 538 13.59 -14.25 -17.64
CA VAL A 538 12.37 -13.52 -18.00
C VAL A 538 12.57 -12.07 -17.57
N GLY A 539 12.61 -11.16 -18.54
CA GLY A 539 12.92 -9.75 -18.32
C GLY A 539 11.89 -9.08 -17.41
N ALA A 540 12.35 -8.67 -16.23
CA ALA A 540 11.62 -7.83 -15.29
C ALA A 540 12.08 -6.36 -15.39
N ASP A 541 12.02 -5.79 -16.60
CA ASP A 541 12.11 -4.33 -16.78
C ASP A 541 10.93 -3.70 -16.03
N SER A 542 11.26 -3.07 -14.90
CA SER A 542 10.30 -2.74 -13.85
C SER A 542 9.29 -1.69 -14.31
N ALA A 543 8.07 -1.75 -13.76
CA ALA A 543 7.08 -0.68 -13.92
C ALA A 543 7.64 0.68 -13.47
N PHE A 544 8.55 0.67 -12.48
CA PHE A 544 9.32 1.83 -12.04
C PHE A 544 10.12 2.50 -13.17
N GLU A 545 10.85 1.73 -13.98
CA GLU A 545 11.67 2.28 -15.08
C GLU A 545 10.80 2.87 -16.19
N ARG A 546 9.62 2.29 -16.45
CA ARG A 546 8.65 2.83 -17.41
C ARG A 546 7.95 4.09 -16.90
N ALA A 547 7.72 4.21 -15.58
CA ALA A 547 7.18 5.42 -14.98
C ALA A 547 8.24 6.54 -14.98
N TRP A 548 9.48 6.21 -14.62
CA TRP A 548 10.61 7.15 -14.63
C TRP A 548 10.93 7.66 -16.03
N GLY A 549 11.05 6.78 -17.04
CA GLY A 549 11.32 7.21 -18.42
C GLY A 549 10.26 8.15 -18.97
N LYS A 550 8.98 7.97 -18.60
CA LYS A 550 7.91 8.91 -18.96
C LYS A 550 7.96 10.24 -18.21
N ALA A 551 8.66 10.33 -17.10
CA ALA A 551 8.85 11.57 -16.34
C ALA A 551 10.10 12.34 -16.80
N THR A 552 11.12 11.66 -17.34
CA THR A 552 12.35 12.32 -17.83
C THR A 552 12.37 12.63 -19.32
N ASP A 553 11.64 11.87 -20.14
CA ASP A 553 11.76 11.92 -21.60
C ASP A 553 10.63 12.75 -22.26
N ASP A 554 10.46 14.00 -21.82
CA ASP A 554 9.57 14.98 -22.48
C ASP A 554 10.35 15.79 -23.55
N GLU A 555 10.93 15.08 -24.53
CA GLU A 555 11.47 15.73 -25.74
C GLU A 555 10.33 16.11 -26.70
N PRO A 556 10.40 17.31 -27.34
CA PRO A 556 9.32 17.78 -28.21
C PRO A 556 9.18 16.90 -29.46
N ALA A 557 8.00 16.29 -29.62
CA ALA A 557 7.66 15.42 -30.73
C ALA A 557 8.07 16.01 -32.09
N THR A 558 9.04 15.35 -32.74
CA THR A 558 9.54 15.73 -34.06
C THR A 558 8.45 15.52 -35.10
N LYS A 559 7.95 16.63 -35.66
CA LYS A 559 6.98 16.61 -36.74
C LYS A 559 7.60 15.95 -37.97
N THR A 560 6.95 14.92 -38.49
CA THR A 560 7.24 14.34 -39.80
C THR A 560 6.79 15.30 -40.90
N GLU A 561 7.72 16.14 -41.38
CA GLU A 561 7.53 16.85 -42.64
C GLU A 561 7.49 15.83 -43.80
N THR A 562 6.41 15.89 -44.57
CA THR A 562 6.25 15.19 -45.84
C THR A 562 6.18 16.25 -46.92
N GLU A 563 7.15 16.25 -47.84
CA GLU A 563 7.06 17.01 -49.09
C GLU A 563 7.46 16.15 -50.29
N VAL A 564 6.72 16.39 -51.40
CA VAL A 564 6.80 15.80 -52.75
C VAL A 564 6.23 14.39 -52.92
#